data_AF-A0A7S4B1Y4-F1
#
_entry.id   AF-A0A7S4B1Y4-F1
#
_cell.length_a   1.000
_cell.length_b   1.000
_cell.length_c   1.000
_cell.angle_alpha   90.00
_cell.angle_beta   90.00
_cell.angle_gamma   90.00
#
_symmetry.space_group_name_H-M   'P 1'
#
loop_
_entity.id
_entity.type
_entity.pdbx_description
1 polymer ?
#
loop_
_entity_poly.entity_id
_entity_poly.type
_entity_poly.pdbx_seq_one_letter_code
_entity_poly.pdbx_strand_id
1 'polypeptide(L)'
;REASASALSNFLAAESMQLFGARGGGATPDIWCEGPILQAVHQFNLYKDCKDFVDSPLRVDPAEAWKRWNALPKPVTEDSVRTFIKGAFGEPGSELLPWSPPDYRERPELLERLPQGEV
;
A
#
# COMPACT_ATOMS: atom_id res chain seq x y z
N ARG A 1 -21.75 -29.85 -11.05
CA ARG A 1 -20.50 -30.07 -10.29
C ARG A 1 -19.52 -29.00 -10.75
N GLU A 2 -19.55 -27.81 -10.14
CA GLU A 2 -18.60 -26.70 -10.41
C GLU A 2 -18.86 -25.57 -9.39
N ALA A 3 -18.77 -25.88 -8.09
CA ALA A 3 -19.09 -24.92 -7.03
C ALA A 3 -18.07 -24.92 -5.87
N SER A 4 -16.84 -25.41 -6.08
CA SER A 4 -15.92 -25.69 -4.95
C SER A 4 -14.61 -24.90 -4.93
N ALA A 5 -14.27 -24.11 -5.96
CA ALA A 5 -13.00 -23.38 -5.98
C ALA A 5 -13.11 -21.92 -5.51
N SER A 6 -14.11 -21.18 -6.00
CA SER A 6 -14.23 -19.74 -5.68
C SER A 6 -14.74 -19.48 -4.26
N ALA A 7 -15.55 -20.39 -3.70
CA ALA A 7 -16.09 -20.23 -2.35
C ALA A 7 -15.02 -20.39 -1.27
N LEU A 8 -14.02 -21.26 -1.49
CA LEU A 8 -12.93 -21.48 -0.53
C LEU A 8 -11.90 -20.34 -0.55
N SER A 9 -11.69 -19.70 -1.71
CA SER A 9 -10.90 -18.47 -1.81
C SER A 9 -11.56 -17.30 -1.07
N ASN A 10 -12.89 -17.23 -1.08
CA ASN A 10 -13.65 -16.21 -0.34
C ASN A 10 -13.79 -16.54 1.15
N PHE A 11 -13.73 -17.83 1.53
CA PHE A 11 -13.79 -18.25 2.93
C PHE A 11 -12.52 -17.87 3.70
N LEU A 12 -11.35 -17.98 3.06
CA LEU A 12 -10.06 -17.60 3.65
C LEU A 12 -9.90 -16.08 3.85
N ALA A 13 -10.61 -15.25 3.08
CA ALA A 13 -10.57 -13.80 3.23
C ALA A 13 -11.45 -13.28 4.39
N ALA A 14 -12.51 -14.01 4.75
CA ALA A 14 -13.43 -13.59 5.79
C ALA A 14 -12.94 -13.93 7.21
N GLU A 15 -12.21 -15.03 7.39
CA GLU A 15 -11.72 -15.44 8.73
C GLU A 15 -10.44 -14.73 9.18
N SER A 16 -9.68 -14.08 8.28
CA SER A 16 -8.44 -13.38 8.66
C SER A 16 -8.66 -12.00 9.29
N MET A 17 -9.87 -11.42 9.19
CA MET A 17 -10.15 -10.08 9.75
C MET A 17 -10.47 -10.09 11.26
N GLN A 18 -10.49 -11.25 11.92
CA GLN A 18 -10.86 -11.36 13.35
C GLN A 18 -9.69 -11.59 14.32
N LEU A 19 -8.43 -11.52 13.85
CA LEU A 19 -7.25 -11.81 14.68
C LEU A 19 -6.43 -10.60 15.16
N PHE A 20 -6.93 -9.37 14.99
CA PHE A 20 -6.33 -8.18 15.63
C PHE A 20 -7.03 -7.78 16.94
N GLY A 21 -7.95 -8.61 17.42
CA GLY A 21 -8.62 -8.44 18.71
C GLY A 21 -7.82 -9.01 19.88
N ALA A 22 -7.14 -8.11 20.59
CA ALA A 22 -6.77 -8.22 22.01
C ALA A 22 -5.69 -9.23 22.42
N ARG A 23 -4.44 -8.75 22.47
CA ARG A 23 -3.50 -9.08 23.56
C ARG A 23 -2.36 -8.04 23.67
N GLY A 24 -2.45 -7.20 24.71
CA GLY A 24 -1.34 -6.50 25.39
C GLY A 24 -0.42 -5.61 24.56
N GLY A 25 -0.59 -4.27 24.68
CA GLY A 25 0.44 -3.28 24.33
C GLY A 25 0.62 -2.97 22.85
N GLY A 26 -0.44 -3.11 22.05
CA GLY A 26 -0.36 -3.19 20.58
C GLY A 26 0.02 -1.88 19.88
N ALA A 27 1.22 -1.86 19.30
CA ALA A 27 1.52 -0.99 18.18
C ALA A 27 0.51 -1.27 17.06
N THR A 28 -0.10 -0.22 16.50
CA THR A 28 -0.89 -0.37 15.27
C THR A 28 0.03 -0.91 14.17
N PRO A 29 -0.35 -1.96 13.44
CA PRO A 29 0.45 -2.46 12.32
C PRO A 29 0.76 -1.32 11.36
N ASP A 30 1.95 -1.34 10.77
CA ASP A 30 2.39 -0.31 9.85
C ASP A 30 1.56 -0.38 8.54
N ILE A 31 0.90 0.73 8.19
CA ILE A 31 0.01 0.87 7.03
C ILE A 31 0.70 0.51 5.71
N TRP A 32 2.00 0.77 5.59
CA TRP A 32 2.77 0.58 4.36
C TRP A 32 3.52 -0.74 4.32
N CYS A 33 3.87 -1.30 5.47
CA CYS A 33 4.66 -2.54 5.53
C CYS A 33 3.79 -3.80 5.60
N GLU A 34 2.64 -3.74 6.28
CA GLU A 34 1.82 -4.93 6.55
C GLU A 34 0.33 -4.63 6.80
N GLY A 35 -0.47 -5.68 6.91
CA GLY A 35 -1.86 -5.56 7.34
C GLY A 35 -2.89 -5.36 6.22
N PRO A 36 -4.16 -5.14 6.61
CA PRO A 36 -5.30 -5.31 5.71
C PRO A 36 -5.44 -4.21 4.65
N ILE A 37 -4.90 -3.02 4.88
CA ILE A 37 -4.93 -1.92 3.90
C ILE A 37 -4.05 -2.28 2.70
N LEU A 38 -2.76 -2.57 2.95
CA LEU A 38 -1.81 -2.98 1.92
C LEU A 38 -2.30 -4.25 1.19
N GLN A 39 -2.82 -5.22 1.94
CA GLN A 39 -3.36 -6.44 1.35
C GLN A 39 -4.52 -6.16 0.38
N ALA A 40 -5.46 -5.29 0.75
CA ALA A 40 -6.58 -4.95 -0.12
C ALA A 40 -6.14 -4.18 -1.37
N VAL A 41 -5.16 -3.27 -1.23
CA VAL A 41 -4.57 -2.54 -2.37
C VAL A 41 -3.98 -3.51 -3.39
N HIS A 42 -3.20 -4.48 -2.93
CA HIS A 42 -2.61 -5.50 -3.78
C HIS A 42 -3.65 -6.45 -4.36
N GLN A 43 -4.65 -6.87 -3.57
CA GLN A 43 -5.68 -7.80 -4.02
C GLN A 43 -6.55 -7.21 -5.15
N PHE A 44 -6.86 -5.93 -5.08
CA PHE A 44 -7.62 -5.23 -6.12
C PHE A 44 -6.75 -4.68 -7.25
N ASN A 45 -5.44 -4.88 -7.20
CA ASN A 45 -4.48 -4.39 -8.20
C ASN A 45 -4.71 -2.91 -8.55
N LEU A 46 -4.84 -2.06 -7.52
CA LEU A 46 -5.23 -0.66 -7.68
C LEU A 46 -4.17 0.20 -8.37
N TYR A 47 -2.93 -0.25 -8.35
CA TYR A 47 -1.77 0.42 -8.92
C TYR A 47 -1.07 -0.49 -9.92
N LYS A 48 -0.38 0.13 -10.88
CA LYS A 48 0.38 -0.61 -11.90
C LYS A 48 1.72 -1.09 -11.34
N ASP A 49 2.36 -0.26 -10.51
CA ASP A 49 3.60 -0.59 -9.81
C ASP A 49 3.29 -1.01 -8.37
N CYS A 50 4.05 -1.97 -7.82
CA CYS A 50 3.95 -2.39 -6.43
C CYS A 50 4.48 -1.34 -5.44
N LYS A 51 5.14 -0.30 -5.94
CA LYS A 51 5.71 0.79 -5.13
C LYS A 51 4.82 2.03 -5.04
N ASP A 52 3.88 2.23 -5.98
CA ASP A 52 3.07 3.44 -6.04
C ASP A 52 2.31 3.72 -4.73
N PHE A 53 1.66 2.71 -4.16
CA PHE A 53 0.95 2.87 -2.89
C PHE A 53 1.88 3.09 -1.70
N VAL A 54 3.03 2.41 -1.69
CA VAL A 54 4.01 2.51 -0.60
C VAL A 54 4.62 3.93 -0.56
N ASP A 55 4.73 4.57 -1.72
CA ASP A 55 5.22 5.94 -1.87
C ASP A 55 4.13 7.01 -1.70
N SER A 56 2.87 6.61 -1.45
CA SER A 56 1.79 7.55 -1.19
C SER A 56 1.84 8.04 0.27
N PRO A 57 2.06 9.34 0.52
CA PRO A 57 2.09 9.88 1.87
C PRO A 57 0.70 9.89 2.50
N LEU A 58 0.64 9.76 3.83
CA LEU A 58 -0.62 9.88 4.55
C LEU A 58 -0.99 11.36 4.73
N ARG A 59 -2.23 11.73 4.40
CA ARG A 59 -2.76 13.10 4.57
C ARG A 59 -3.51 13.31 5.88
N VAL A 60 -3.69 12.24 6.64
CA VAL A 60 -4.38 12.20 7.93
C VAL A 60 -3.47 11.56 8.97
N ASP A 61 -3.83 11.66 10.24
CA ASP A 61 -3.13 10.90 11.29
C ASP A 61 -3.30 9.38 11.08
N PRO A 62 -2.27 8.55 11.33
CA PRO A 62 -2.36 7.10 11.21
C PRO A 62 -3.55 6.48 11.95
N ALA A 63 -3.89 6.97 13.16
CA ALA A 63 -5.03 6.46 13.92
C ALA A 63 -6.36 6.79 13.22
N GLU A 64 -6.47 7.95 12.59
CA GLU A 64 -7.65 8.33 11.81
C GLU A 64 -7.75 7.53 10.51
N ALA A 65 -6.64 7.22 9.84
CA ALA A 65 -6.63 6.32 8.69
C ALA A 65 -7.16 4.93 9.06
N TRP A 66 -6.69 4.37 10.18
CA TRP A 66 -7.19 3.09 10.71
C TRP A 66 -8.67 3.15 11.07
N LYS A 67 -9.13 4.23 11.68
CA LYS A 67 -10.55 4.44 12.00
C LYS A 67 -11.41 4.47 10.74
N ARG A 68 -10.99 5.20 9.70
CA ARG A 68 -11.70 5.27 8.41
C ARG A 68 -11.73 3.92 7.71
N TRP A 69 -10.62 3.17 7.74
CA TRP A 69 -10.55 1.81 7.20
C TRP A 69 -11.54 0.87 7.89
N ASN A 70 -11.58 0.90 9.22
CA ASN A 70 -12.46 0.06 10.03
C ASN A 70 -13.95 0.42 9.87
N ALA A 71 -14.25 1.65 9.44
CA ALA A 71 -15.61 2.11 9.15
C ALA A 71 -16.11 1.70 7.74
N LEU A 72 -15.27 1.12 6.88
CA LEU A 72 -15.70 0.69 5.54
C LEU A 72 -16.72 -0.45 5.62
N PRO A 73 -17.75 -0.43 4.74
CA PRO A 73 -18.73 -1.50 4.67
C PRO A 73 -18.05 -2.83 4.29
N LYS A 74 -18.53 -3.93 4.88
CA LYS A 74 -18.06 -5.30 4.61
C LYS A 74 -19.08 -6.05 3.74
N PRO A 75 -18.66 -6.83 2.73
CA PRO A 75 -17.28 -7.03 2.28
C PRO A 75 -16.68 -5.76 1.66
N VAL A 76 -15.36 -5.59 1.82
CA VAL A 76 -14.63 -4.47 1.20
C VAL A 76 -14.68 -4.63 -0.31
N THR A 77 -14.96 -3.54 -1.04
CA THR A 77 -15.02 -3.51 -2.50
C THR A 77 -13.92 -2.63 -3.06
N GLU A 78 -13.53 -2.84 -4.31
CA GLU A 78 -12.54 -2.03 -5.01
C GLU A 78 -12.85 -0.53 -4.95
N ASP A 79 -14.11 -0.15 -5.15
CA ASP A 79 -14.56 1.24 -5.11
C ASP A 79 -14.47 1.87 -3.70
N SER A 80 -14.73 1.09 -2.65
CA SER A 80 -14.64 1.60 -1.28
C SER A 80 -13.17 1.79 -0.87
N VAL A 81 -12.28 0.90 -1.31
CA VAL A 81 -10.82 1.07 -1.12
C VAL A 81 -10.30 2.27 -1.90
N ARG A 82 -10.68 2.45 -3.16
CA ARG A 82 -10.28 3.63 -3.94
C ARG A 82 -10.74 4.93 -3.29
N THR A 83 -11.97 4.96 -2.79
CA THR A 83 -12.52 6.14 -2.09
C THR A 83 -11.76 6.42 -0.80
N PHE A 84 -11.46 5.38 -0.03
CA PHE A 84 -10.63 5.48 1.17
C PHE A 84 -9.24 6.04 0.86
N ILE A 85 -8.55 5.47 -0.14
CA ILE A 85 -7.19 5.90 -0.53
C ILE A 85 -7.20 7.37 -0.95
N LYS A 86 -8.10 7.77 -1.84
CA LYS A 86 -8.22 9.17 -2.29
C LYS A 86 -8.46 10.16 -1.15
N GLY A 87 -9.13 9.72 -0.08
CA GLY A 87 -9.46 10.55 1.08
C GLY A 87 -8.42 10.56 2.21
N ALA A 88 -7.55 9.55 2.28
CA ALA A 88 -6.57 9.38 3.36
C ALA A 88 -5.11 9.53 2.90
N PHE A 89 -4.82 9.31 1.61
CA PHE A 89 -3.47 9.29 1.05
C PHE A 89 -3.31 10.38 -0.02
N GLY A 90 -2.06 10.81 -0.21
CA GLY A 90 -1.64 11.73 -1.26
C GLY A 90 -1.14 11.03 -2.50
N GLU A 91 -0.91 11.83 -3.54
CA GLU A 91 -0.24 11.34 -4.75
C GLU A 91 1.20 10.91 -4.41
N PRO A 92 1.72 9.83 -5.03
CA PRO A 92 3.10 9.38 -4.81
C PRO A 92 4.09 10.52 -5.09
N GLY A 93 5.05 10.71 -4.16
CA GLY A 93 6.07 11.75 -4.29
C GLY A 93 5.58 13.20 -4.13
N SER A 94 4.30 13.43 -3.80
CA SER A 94 3.75 14.78 -3.57
C SER A 94 4.36 15.51 -2.36
N GLU A 95 5.08 14.79 -1.50
CA GLU A 95 5.81 15.31 -0.34
C GLU A 95 7.17 15.92 -0.69
N LEU A 96 7.70 15.62 -1.88
CA LEU A 96 9.04 16.05 -2.28
C LEU A 96 9.01 17.45 -2.88
N LEU A 97 9.95 18.29 -2.44
CA LEU A 97 10.18 19.58 -3.06
C LEU A 97 11.12 19.42 -4.28
N PRO A 98 10.87 20.15 -5.38
CA PRO A 98 11.82 20.19 -6.48
C PRO A 98 13.17 20.73 -5.99
N TRP A 99 14.20 19.90 -6.07
CA TRP A 99 15.55 20.26 -5.68
C TRP A 99 16.57 19.69 -6.66
N SER A 100 17.54 20.50 -7.04
CA SER A 100 18.68 20.08 -7.86
C SER A 100 19.96 20.20 -7.02
N PRO A 101 20.66 19.09 -6.74
CA PRO A 101 21.97 19.14 -6.11
C PRO A 101 22.97 19.93 -6.97
N PRO A 102 23.82 20.80 -6.39
CA PRO A 102 24.78 21.60 -7.16
C PRO A 102 25.92 20.77 -7.76
N ASP A 103 26.17 19.58 -7.23
CA ASP A 103 27.18 18.62 -7.65
C ASP A 103 26.62 17.51 -8.56
N TYR A 104 25.31 17.55 -8.86
CA TYR A 104 24.70 16.60 -9.76
C TYR A 104 25.34 16.65 -11.15
N ARG A 105 25.77 15.49 -11.64
CA ARG A 105 26.27 15.30 -13.00
C ARG A 105 25.56 14.08 -13.57
N GLU A 106 24.92 14.22 -14.73
CA GLU A 106 24.20 13.13 -15.41
C GLU A 106 25.11 11.93 -15.70
N ARG A 107 26.39 12.19 -16.00
CA ARG A 107 27.41 11.16 -16.25
C ARG A 107 28.63 11.36 -15.36
N PRO A 108 28.61 10.88 -14.09
CA PRO A 108 29.79 10.92 -13.23
C PRO A 108 30.81 9.88 -13.69
N GLU A 109 32.09 10.12 -13.41
CA GLU A 109 33.22 9.23 -13.78
C GLU A 109 33.04 7.79 -13.27
N LEU A 110 32.29 7.59 -12.18
CA LEU A 110 31.97 6.26 -11.67
C LEU A 110 31.21 5.41 -12.70
N LEU A 111 30.29 6.00 -13.47
CA LEU A 111 29.52 5.27 -14.49
C LEU A 111 30.42 4.74 -15.60
N GLU A 112 31.51 5.44 -15.93
CA GLU A 112 32.46 5.02 -16.96
C GLU A 112 33.27 3.77 -16.56
N ARG A 113 33.28 3.46 -15.27
CA ARG A 113 34.00 2.32 -14.70
C ARG A 113 33.09 1.13 -14.42
N LEU A 114 31.78 1.29 -14.55
CA LEU A 114 30.84 0.19 -14.41
C LEU A 114 30.91 -0.71 -15.65
N PRO A 115 30.85 -2.05 -15.48
CA PRO A 115 30.73 -2.94 -16.62
C PRO A 115 29.47 -2.59 -17.40
N GLN A 116 29.62 -2.37 -18.71
CA GLN A 116 28.47 -2.25 -19.61
C GLN A 116 27.82 -3.64 -19.69
N GLY A 117 26.67 -3.80 -19.04
CA GLY A 117 25.90 -5.04 -19.14
C GLY A 117 25.24 -5.12 -20.52
N GLU A 118 25.49 -6.20 -21.25
CA GLU A 118 24.58 -6.61 -22.32
C GLU A 118 23.30 -7.15 -21.67
N VAL A 119 22.16 -6.60 -22.07
CA VAL A 119 20.81 -7.03 -21.63
C VAL A 119 20.33 -8.16 -22.51
#